data_AF-A0A949Z5D8-F1
#
_entry.id   AF-A0A949Z5D8-F1
#
_cell.length_a   1.000
_cell.length_b   1.000
_cell.length_c   1.000
_cell.angle_alpha   90.00
_cell.angle_beta   90.00
_cell.angle_gamma   90.00
#
_symmetry.space_group_name_H-M   'P 1'
#
loop_
_entity.id
_entity.type
_entity.pdbx_description
1 polymer ?
#
loop_
_entity_poly.entity_id
_entity_poly.type
_entity_poly.pdbx_seq_one_letter_code
_entity_poly.pdbx_strand_id
1 'polypeptide(L)'
;MPNTKTAITDPEEFLKLSVEQLDEIFRNAPAGAIPIGRGDGTAIIAPDTVVSDTIAKFVHIFTWKGKFFESDPVDPQRAVLKNRLFLLGTKAIAAQVYRGESWLDGKECIVLDYSQTSIVAQWIRDEIREVSPGLYLGIVYWGKQKSGAHRLIHFALKF
;
A
#
# COMPACT_ATOMS: atom_id res chain seq x y z
N MET A 1 -6.86 15.06 -29.69
CA MET A 1 -7.70 14.01 -29.06
C MET A 1 -6.99 13.60 -27.79
N PRO A 2 -7.58 13.66 -26.59
CA PRO A 2 -6.90 13.19 -25.39
C PRO A 2 -6.83 11.66 -25.48
N ASN A 3 -5.61 11.12 -25.45
CA ASN A 3 -5.37 9.69 -25.26
C ASN A 3 -6.14 9.24 -24.02
N THR A 4 -7.16 8.42 -24.19
CA THR A 4 -7.78 7.69 -23.09
C THR A 4 -6.71 6.73 -22.58
N LYS A 5 -5.91 7.12 -21.58
CA LYS A 5 -5.08 6.19 -20.80
C LYS A 5 -6.07 5.12 -20.34
N THR A 6 -5.97 3.93 -20.92
CA THR A 6 -6.83 2.80 -20.53
C THR A 6 -6.59 2.56 -19.05
N ALA A 7 -7.67 2.50 -18.26
CA ALA A 7 -7.54 2.25 -16.83
C ALA A 7 -6.88 0.88 -16.64
N ILE A 8 -5.77 0.84 -15.89
CA ILE A 8 -5.12 -0.42 -15.52
C ILE A 8 -6.06 -1.19 -14.60
N THR A 9 -6.34 -2.45 -14.92
CA THR A 9 -7.25 -3.32 -14.13
C THR A 9 -6.59 -4.61 -13.66
N ASP A 10 -5.39 -4.89 -14.16
CA ASP A 10 -4.55 -6.01 -13.74
C ASP A 10 -3.31 -5.49 -13.00
N PRO A 11 -3.10 -5.88 -11.72
CA PRO A 11 -1.88 -5.57 -10.97
C PRO A 11 -0.57 -5.88 -11.70
N GLU A 12 -0.55 -6.90 -12.57
CA GLU A 12 0.68 -7.29 -13.28
C GLU A 12 1.15 -6.23 -14.28
N GLU A 13 0.26 -5.37 -14.77
CA GLU A 13 0.63 -4.27 -15.66
C GLU A 13 1.56 -3.27 -14.96
N PHE A 14 1.43 -3.09 -13.64
CA PHE A 14 2.30 -2.20 -12.87
C PHE A 14 3.75 -2.68 -12.81
N LEU A 15 4.00 -3.99 -12.96
CA LEU A 15 5.36 -4.57 -12.91
C LEU A 15 6.24 -4.11 -14.08
N LYS A 16 5.64 -3.56 -15.14
CA LYS A 16 6.32 -3.09 -16.34
C LYS A 16 6.64 -1.59 -16.30
N LEU A 17 6.19 -0.89 -15.26
CA LEU A 17 6.26 0.57 -15.16
C LEU A 17 7.44 1.00 -14.29
N SER A 18 8.06 2.13 -14.64
CA SER A 18 9.09 2.76 -13.80
C SER A 18 8.48 3.37 -12.52
N VAL A 19 9.33 3.68 -11.55
CA VAL A 19 8.90 4.37 -10.33
C VAL A 19 8.19 5.69 -10.64
N GLU A 20 8.67 6.49 -11.60
CA GLU A 20 8.05 7.76 -11.96
C GLU A 20 6.66 7.57 -12.59
N GLN A 21 6.48 6.52 -13.39
CA GLN A 21 5.19 6.21 -14.00
C GLN A 21 4.17 5.76 -12.93
N LEU A 22 4.61 4.94 -11.97
CA LEU A 22 3.80 4.53 -10.83
C LEU A 22 3.41 5.73 -9.95
N ASP A 23 4.36 6.63 -9.68
CA ASP A 23 4.11 7.88 -8.96
C ASP A 23 3.10 8.75 -9.71
N GLU A 24 3.20 8.87 -11.04
CA GLU A 24 2.25 9.64 -11.85
C GLU A 24 0.84 9.06 -11.76
N ILE A 25 0.70 7.73 -11.81
CA ILE A 25 -0.59 7.04 -11.64
C ILE A 25 -1.13 7.33 -10.23
N PHE A 26 -0.32 7.15 -9.19
CA PHE A 26 -0.73 7.39 -7.81
C PHE A 26 -1.17 8.85 -7.58
N ARG A 27 -0.42 9.83 -8.09
CA ARG A 27 -0.75 11.27 -7.95
C ARG A 27 -2.06 11.68 -8.62
N ASN A 28 -2.46 10.96 -9.66
CA ASN A 28 -3.66 11.23 -10.43
C ASN A 28 -4.88 10.42 -9.95
N ALA A 29 -4.67 9.39 -9.15
CA ALA A 29 -5.74 8.59 -8.57
C ALA A 29 -6.44 9.32 -7.42
N PRO A 30 -7.76 9.14 -7.23
CA PRO A 30 -8.45 9.53 -6.01
C PRO A 30 -8.09 8.59 -4.85
N ALA A 31 -8.34 9.01 -3.61
CA ALA A 31 -8.24 8.12 -2.45
C ALA A 31 -9.11 6.85 -2.60
N GLY A 32 -10.27 6.96 -3.25
CA GLY A 32 -11.24 5.86 -3.37
C GLY A 32 -12.00 5.62 -2.08
N ALA A 33 -12.74 4.52 -1.99
CA ALA A 33 -13.34 4.06 -0.73
C ALA A 33 -12.30 3.30 0.12
N ILE A 34 -12.47 3.24 1.44
CA ILE A 34 -11.67 2.28 2.24
C ILE A 34 -12.14 0.88 1.84
N PRO A 35 -11.25 0.04 1.29
CA PRO A 35 -11.67 -1.28 0.83
C PRO A 35 -11.98 -2.16 2.03
N ILE A 36 -13.00 -3.01 1.88
CA ILE A 36 -13.46 -3.94 2.92
C ILE A 36 -13.40 -5.36 2.38
N GLY A 37 -13.01 -6.31 3.23
CA GLY A 37 -12.87 -7.71 2.87
C GLY A 37 -11.45 -8.06 2.44
N ARG A 38 -11.33 -9.08 1.59
CA ARG A 38 -10.05 -9.66 1.20
C ARG A 38 -9.52 -8.99 -0.07
N GLY A 39 -8.32 -8.45 0.01
CA GLY A 39 -7.54 -8.01 -1.16
C GLY A 39 -6.33 -8.92 -1.38
N ASP A 40 -6.08 -9.31 -2.61
CA ASP A 40 -4.86 -10.01 -3.01
C ASP A 40 -3.77 -8.97 -3.33
N GLY A 41 -2.57 -9.17 -2.75
CA GLY A 41 -1.48 -8.20 -2.81
C GLY A 41 -0.39 -8.59 -3.79
N THR A 42 0.10 -7.60 -4.53
CA THR A 42 1.22 -7.74 -5.47
C THR A 42 2.30 -6.73 -5.09
N ALA A 43 3.48 -7.21 -4.72
CA ALA A 43 4.65 -6.34 -4.52
C ALA A 43 5.20 -5.89 -5.88
N ILE A 44 5.43 -4.59 -6.04
CA ILE A 44 5.91 -4.01 -7.30
C ILE A 44 7.32 -3.48 -7.07
N ILE A 45 8.31 -4.29 -7.45
CA ILE A 45 9.70 -3.86 -7.57
C ILE A 45 9.85 -3.31 -8.99
N ALA A 46 9.74 -1.99 -9.13
CA ALA A 46 9.84 -1.34 -10.43
C ALA A 46 11.23 -1.60 -11.06
N PRO A 47 11.36 -1.67 -12.40
CA PRO A 47 12.61 -2.06 -13.07
C PRO A 47 13.83 -1.21 -12.70
N ASP A 48 13.61 0.04 -12.35
CA ASP A 48 14.59 1.06 -11.95
C ASP A 48 14.83 1.12 -10.43
N THR A 49 14.17 0.26 -9.65
CA THR A 49 14.36 0.20 -8.19
C THR A 49 15.72 -0.39 -7.86
N VAL A 50 16.58 0.39 -7.20
CA VAL A 50 17.83 -0.13 -6.61
C VAL A 50 17.47 -0.97 -5.39
N VAL A 51 17.53 -2.30 -5.55
CA VAL A 51 17.22 -3.25 -4.47
C VAL A 51 18.31 -3.17 -3.40
N SER A 52 18.00 -2.51 -2.29
CA SER A 52 18.84 -2.48 -1.10
C SER A 52 18.54 -3.65 -0.16
N ASP A 53 19.47 -3.97 0.75
CA ASP A 53 19.25 -4.94 1.84
C ASP A 53 17.96 -4.66 2.63
N THR A 54 17.59 -3.39 2.77
CA THR A 54 16.36 -2.96 3.45
C THR A 54 15.12 -3.45 2.69
N ILE A 55 15.10 -3.30 1.36
CA ILE A 55 13.99 -3.78 0.51
C ILE A 55 13.94 -5.31 0.54
N ALA A 56 15.09 -5.99 0.45
CA ALA A 56 15.15 -7.45 0.50
C ALA A 56 14.61 -8.00 1.84
N LYS A 57 15.01 -7.41 2.97
CA LYS A 57 14.48 -7.75 4.30
C LYS A 57 12.98 -7.45 4.37
N PHE A 58 12.53 -6.32 3.83
CA PHE A 58 11.12 -5.96 3.82
C PHE A 58 10.27 -6.96 3.04
N VAL A 59 10.65 -7.32 1.81
CA VAL A 59 9.92 -8.29 0.97
C VAL A 59 9.87 -9.66 1.65
N HIS A 60 10.94 -10.06 2.34
CA HIS A 60 10.98 -11.31 3.08
C HIS A 60 10.07 -11.30 4.31
N ILE A 61 10.02 -10.19 5.05
CA ILE A 61 9.20 -10.04 6.26
C ILE A 61 7.72 -9.89 5.90
N PHE A 62 7.38 -9.07 4.91
CA PHE A 62 6.00 -8.76 4.56
C PHE A 62 5.56 -9.64 3.40
N THR A 63 5.05 -10.82 3.72
CA THR A 63 4.48 -11.72 2.72
C THR A 63 3.16 -11.12 2.19
N TRP A 64 3.20 -10.46 1.02
CA TRP A 64 2.07 -9.74 0.41
C TRP A 64 0.89 -10.62 -0.07
N LYS A 65 0.80 -11.88 0.36
CA LYS A 65 -0.18 -12.89 -0.09
C LYS A 65 -1.65 -12.59 0.24
N GLY A 66 -1.95 -11.44 0.82
CA GLY A 66 -3.32 -10.95 0.99
C GLY A 66 -3.49 -10.07 2.23
N LYS A 67 -4.31 -9.03 2.07
CA LYS A 67 -4.69 -8.06 3.10
C LYS A 67 -6.18 -8.24 3.41
N PHE A 68 -6.55 -8.36 4.68
CA PHE A 68 -7.97 -8.42 5.08
C PHE A 68 -8.36 -7.16 5.86
N PHE A 69 -9.32 -6.40 5.33
CA PHE A 69 -9.78 -5.15 5.90
C PHE A 69 -11.14 -5.36 6.56
N GLU A 70 -11.22 -5.05 7.85
CA GLU A 70 -12.46 -5.08 8.63
C GLU A 70 -12.83 -3.66 9.01
N SER A 71 -14.06 -3.23 8.72
CA SER A 71 -14.55 -1.92 9.17
C SER A 71 -14.48 -1.81 10.69
N ASP A 72 -14.10 -0.64 11.18
CA ASP A 72 -14.16 -0.36 12.60
C ASP A 72 -15.64 -0.25 13.03
N PRO A 73 -16.08 -0.99 14.07
CA PRO A 73 -17.48 -1.00 14.50
C PRO A 73 -17.94 0.32 15.16
N VAL A 74 -17.00 1.20 15.51
CA VAL A 74 -17.25 2.49 16.16
C VAL A 74 -17.13 3.64 15.16
N ASP A 75 -16.14 3.61 14.26
CA ASP A 75 -15.92 4.64 13.25
C ASP A 75 -15.92 4.03 11.83
N PRO A 76 -17.01 4.18 11.04
CA PRO A 76 -17.07 3.60 9.69
C PRO A 76 -16.09 4.24 8.70
N GLN A 77 -15.42 5.35 9.05
CA GLN A 77 -14.33 5.93 8.27
C GLN A 77 -12.97 5.31 8.60
N ARG A 78 -12.94 4.29 9.47
CA ARG A 78 -11.76 3.52 9.83
C ARG A 78 -11.95 2.06 9.53
N ALA A 79 -10.82 1.38 9.36
CA ALA A 79 -10.77 -0.07 9.30
C ALA A 79 -9.53 -0.58 10.05
N VAL A 80 -9.56 -1.87 10.36
CA VAL A 80 -8.39 -2.61 10.82
C VAL A 80 -7.93 -3.53 9.70
N LEU A 81 -6.66 -3.41 9.33
CA LEU A 81 -6.03 -4.34 8.40
C LEU A 81 -5.39 -5.49 9.17
N LYS A 82 -5.63 -6.73 8.74
CA LYS A 82 -4.91 -7.93 9.21
C LYS A 82 -4.07 -8.52 8.07
N ASN A 83 -2.73 -8.45 8.20
CA ASN A 83 -1.80 -9.19 7.32
C ASN A 83 -1.65 -10.63 7.84
N ARG A 84 -1.79 -11.64 6.96
CA ARG A 84 -1.45 -13.04 7.29
C ARG A 84 -0.03 -13.37 6.86
N LEU A 85 0.91 -13.43 7.81
CA LEU A 85 2.21 -14.04 7.56
C LEU A 85 2.12 -15.55 7.79
N PHE A 86 2.15 -16.35 6.71
CA PHE A 86 2.12 -17.81 6.83
C PHE A 86 3.38 -18.39 7.51
N LEU A 87 4.50 -17.67 7.53
CA LEU A 87 5.80 -18.15 8.02
C LEU A 87 5.96 -18.14 9.55
N LEU A 88 5.11 -17.44 10.31
CA LEU A 88 5.26 -17.25 11.78
C LEU A 88 3.99 -17.64 12.59
N GLY A 89 3.07 -18.41 11.97
CA GLY A 89 1.76 -18.76 12.55
C GLY A 89 0.68 -17.71 12.29
N THR A 90 -0.49 -17.84 12.93
CA THR A 90 -1.67 -16.97 12.78
C THR A 90 -1.52 -15.57 13.41
N LYS A 91 -0.33 -14.96 13.36
CA LYS A 91 -0.14 -13.60 13.87
C LYS A 91 -0.63 -12.59 12.83
N ALA A 92 -1.77 -11.99 13.11
CA ALA A 92 -2.28 -10.85 12.35
C ALA A 92 -1.51 -9.59 12.77
N ILE A 93 -0.80 -8.97 11.83
CA ILE A 93 -0.29 -7.60 12.02
C ILE A 93 -1.48 -6.66 11.78
N ALA A 94 -1.84 -5.87 12.80
CA ALA A 94 -3.02 -5.01 12.83
C ALA A 94 -2.66 -3.55 12.51
N ALA A 95 -3.02 -3.05 11.32
CA ALA A 95 -2.85 -1.62 11.00
C ALA A 95 -4.16 -0.87 11.21
N GLN A 96 -4.07 0.38 11.63
CA GLN A 96 -5.21 1.31 11.53
C GLN A 96 -5.30 1.83 10.10
N VAL A 97 -6.50 1.85 9.56
CA VAL A 97 -6.77 2.32 8.20
C VAL A 97 -7.66 3.53 8.29
N TYR A 98 -7.24 4.66 7.70
CA TYR A 98 -7.97 5.92 7.75
C TYR A 98 -7.61 6.81 6.55
N ARG A 99 -8.40 7.84 6.25
CA ARG A 99 -8.04 8.84 5.24
C ARG A 99 -7.06 9.86 5.81
N GLY A 100 -6.04 10.19 5.05
CA GLY A 100 -5.04 11.17 5.45
C GLY A 100 -4.28 11.77 4.27
N GLU A 101 -3.40 12.71 4.58
CA GLU A 101 -2.55 13.36 3.59
C GLU A 101 -1.42 12.43 3.14
N SER A 102 -1.22 12.28 1.82
CA SER A 102 -0.12 11.49 1.26
C SER A 102 1.23 12.18 1.47
N TRP A 103 2.23 11.39 1.85
CA TRP A 103 3.61 11.86 1.93
C TRP A 103 4.21 12.17 0.55
N LEU A 104 3.69 11.57 -0.54
CA LEU A 104 4.18 11.80 -1.90
C LEU A 104 3.81 13.18 -2.45
N ASP A 105 2.54 13.58 -2.32
CA ASP A 105 1.99 14.72 -3.06
C ASP A 105 1.08 15.66 -2.25
N GLY A 106 0.86 15.36 -0.97
CA GLY A 106 0.01 16.18 -0.11
C GLY A 106 -1.49 16.07 -0.38
N LYS A 107 -1.94 15.19 -1.28
CA LYS A 107 -3.38 14.97 -1.53
C LYS A 107 -3.91 13.81 -0.67
N GLU A 108 -5.23 13.70 -0.56
CA GLU A 108 -5.88 12.63 0.22
C GLU A 108 -5.49 11.24 -0.30
N CYS A 109 -5.21 10.32 0.63
CA CYS A 109 -5.01 8.90 0.38
C CYS A 109 -5.60 8.10 1.55
N ILE A 110 -5.66 6.79 1.41
CA ILE A 110 -5.95 5.89 2.53
C ILE A 110 -4.60 5.46 3.12
N VAL A 111 -4.40 5.76 4.38
CA VAL A 111 -3.22 5.41 5.16
C VAL A 111 -3.47 4.07 5.83
N LEU A 112 -2.48 3.18 5.78
CA LEU A 112 -2.42 2.00 6.62
C LEU A 112 -1.24 2.17 7.59
N ASP A 113 -1.60 2.46 8.83
CA ASP A 113 -0.71 2.87 9.90
C ASP A 113 -0.40 1.68 10.81
N TYR A 114 0.84 1.20 10.72
CA TYR A 114 1.33 0.08 11.52
C TYR A 114 2.04 0.53 12.81
N SER A 115 2.04 1.82 13.13
CA SER A 115 2.76 2.40 14.28
C SER A 115 2.43 1.75 15.63
N GLN A 116 1.23 1.18 15.76
CA GLN A 116 0.77 0.52 16.98
C GLN A 116 1.02 -1.00 16.99
N THR A 117 1.65 -1.56 15.96
CA THR A 117 1.98 -3.00 15.89
C THR A 117 3.39 -3.29 16.43
N SER A 118 3.81 -4.56 16.38
CA SER A 118 5.12 -5.09 16.82
C SER A 118 6.30 -4.16 16.53
N ILE A 119 7.38 -4.34 17.31
CA ILE A 119 8.56 -3.46 17.33
C ILE A 119 9.06 -3.10 15.93
N VAL A 120 9.04 -4.02 14.94
CA VAL A 120 9.52 -3.73 13.58
C VAL A 120 8.48 -3.08 12.68
N ALA A 121 7.20 -3.44 12.83
CA ALA A 121 6.14 -2.92 11.97
C ALA A 121 5.78 -1.45 12.28
N GLN A 122 6.15 -0.95 13.47
CA GLN A 122 5.84 0.43 13.88
C GLN A 122 6.46 1.53 13.00
N TRP A 123 7.46 1.18 12.18
CA TRP A 123 8.11 2.11 11.25
C TRP A 123 7.47 2.10 9.86
N ILE A 124 6.44 1.29 9.62
CA ILE A 124 5.84 1.16 8.30
C ILE A 124 4.58 2.01 8.22
N ARG A 125 4.51 2.76 7.13
CA ARG A 125 3.31 3.44 6.69
C ARG A 125 3.09 3.08 5.24
N ASP A 126 1.94 2.47 4.96
CA ASP A 126 1.50 2.28 3.60
C ASP A 126 0.49 3.39 3.25
N GLU A 127 0.51 3.82 2.00
CA GLU A 127 -0.51 4.71 1.44
C GLU A 127 -1.11 4.04 0.22
N ILE A 128 -2.44 4.05 0.07
CA ILE A 128 -3.13 3.50 -1.10
C ILE A 128 -4.11 4.50 -1.69
N ARG A 129 -4.33 4.37 -3.00
CA ARG A 129 -5.33 5.08 -3.79
C ARG A 129 -5.97 4.16 -4.81
N GLU A 130 -7.24 4.39 -5.10
CA GLU A 130 -8.00 3.57 -6.05
C GLU A 130 -7.72 4.03 -7.48
N VAL A 131 -7.09 3.16 -8.27
CA VAL A 131 -6.69 3.46 -9.66
C VAL A 131 -7.71 2.95 -10.67
N SER A 132 -8.45 1.90 -10.31
CA SER A 132 -9.65 1.42 -10.98
C SER A 132 -10.56 0.76 -9.95
N PRO A 133 -11.86 0.52 -10.25
CA PRO A 133 -12.77 -0.12 -9.30
C PRO A 133 -12.18 -1.41 -8.71
N GLY A 134 -12.00 -1.45 -7.38
CA GLY A 134 -11.47 -2.61 -6.66
C GLY A 134 -9.95 -2.83 -6.78
N LEU A 135 -9.23 -1.97 -7.49
CA LEU A 135 -7.78 -2.01 -7.62
C LEU A 135 -7.15 -0.77 -7.00
N TYR A 136 -6.26 -0.99 -6.05
CA TYR A 136 -5.56 0.06 -5.33
C TYR A 136 -4.07 -0.03 -5.64
N LEU A 137 -3.46 1.10 -5.99
CA LEU A 137 -2.01 1.25 -6.04
C LEU A 137 -1.54 1.86 -4.73
N GLY A 138 -0.44 1.35 -4.20
CA GLY A 138 0.11 1.79 -2.93
C GLY A 138 1.61 1.99 -2.93
N ILE A 139 2.05 2.73 -1.92
CA ILE A 139 3.44 3.08 -1.66
C ILE A 139 3.77 2.65 -0.24
N VAL A 140 4.92 2.01 -0.06
CA VAL A 140 5.45 1.63 1.25
C VAL A 140 6.50 2.64 1.69
N TYR A 141 6.32 3.20 2.88
CA TYR A 141 7.31 4.01 3.57
C TYR A 141 7.86 3.30 4.80
N TRP A 142 9.16 3.46 5.03
CA TRP A 142 9.83 3.06 6.25
C TRP A 142 10.36 4.31 6.99
N GLY A 143 9.71 4.68 8.07
CA GLY A 143 10.07 5.76 8.97
C GLY A 143 8.89 6.19 9.84
N LYS A 144 9.16 6.86 10.96
CA LYS A 144 8.10 7.35 11.86
C LYS A 144 7.45 8.66 11.40
N GLN A 145 8.14 9.40 10.53
CA GLN A 145 7.71 10.72 10.07
C GLN A 145 8.24 11.00 8.66
N LYS A 146 7.53 11.83 7.90
CA LYS A 146 7.82 12.16 6.50
C LYS A 146 9.28 12.59 6.25
N SER A 147 9.85 13.43 7.11
CA SER A 147 11.21 13.97 6.96
C SER A 147 12.34 12.95 7.11
N GLY A 148 12.06 11.80 7.73
CA GLY A 148 13.04 10.71 7.93
C GLY A 148 12.59 9.38 7.35
N ALA A 149 11.54 9.38 6.53
CA ALA A 149 11.00 8.17 5.93
C ALA A 149 11.66 7.87 4.59
N HIS A 150 12.01 6.61 4.39
CA HIS A 150 12.50 6.09 3.13
C HIS A 150 11.36 5.41 2.37
N ARG A 151 11.13 5.81 1.12
CA ARG A 151 10.25 5.06 0.21
C ARG A 151 10.93 3.75 -0.15
N LEU A 152 10.21 2.63 0.00
CA LEU A 152 10.74 1.31 -0.29
C LEU A 152 10.34 0.84 -1.69
N ILE A 153 9.05 0.55 -1.88
CA ILE A 153 8.50 -0.01 -3.11
C ILE A 153 7.05 0.44 -3.30
N HIS A 154 6.52 0.18 -4.49
CA HIS A 154 5.08 0.18 -4.74
C HIS A 154 4.49 -1.20 -4.47
N PHE A 155 3.16 -1.25 -4.31
CA PHE A 155 2.39 -2.49 -4.29
C PHE A 155 1.00 -2.25 -4.85
N ALA A 156 0.29 -3.31 -5.22
CA ALA A 156 -1.11 -3.24 -5.59
C ALA A 156 -1.96 -4.15 -4.70
N LEU A 157 -3.22 -3.78 -4.50
CA LEU A 157 -4.25 -4.60 -3.85
C LEU A 157 -5.46 -4.72 -4.76
N LYS A 158 -5.90 -5.94 -5.03
CA LYS A 158 -7.10 -6.23 -5.82
C LYS A 158 -8.14 -6.92 -4.94
N PHE A 159 -9.35 -6.36 -4.88
CA PHE A 159 -10.49 -6.83 -4.10
C PHE A 159 -11.59 -7.43 -4.97
#